data_AF-A0A377YAH3-F1
#
_entry.id   AF-A0A377YAH3-F1
#
_cell.length_a   1.000
_cell.length_b   1.000
_cell.length_c   1.000
_cell.angle_alpha   90.00
_cell.angle_beta   90.00
_cell.angle_gamma   90.00
#
_symmetry.space_group_name_H-M   'P 1'
#
loop_
_entity.id
_entity.type
_entity.pdbx_description
1 polymer ?
#
loop_
_entity_poly.entity_id
_entity_poly.type
_entity_poly.pdbx_seq_one_letter_code
_entity_poly.pdbx_strand_id
1 'polypeptide(L)' 'MTAIYNLVRCSDGKTVFSFPAGGRYLVDTSSGLQSMRPLMDDEILFTVESAARFLKKIGYQVIPPAA' A
#
# COMPACT_ATOMS: atom_id res chain seq x y z
N MET A 1 -10.08 -22.51 5.83
CA MET A 1 -10.25 -21.74 4.58
C MET A 1 -9.97 -20.29 4.91
N THR A 2 -9.06 -19.64 4.18
CA THR A 2 -8.77 -18.22 4.38
C THR A 2 -9.93 -17.39 3.82
N ALA A 3 -10.43 -16.42 4.59
CA ALA A 3 -11.50 -15.54 4.10
C ALA A 3 -11.03 -14.79 2.83
N ILE A 4 -11.94 -14.54 1.89
CA ILE A 4 -11.67 -13.78 0.67
C ILE A 4 -12.34 -12.41 0.78
N TYR A 5 -11.58 -11.36 0.51
CA TYR A 5 -12.08 -9.99 0.42
C TYR A 5 -12.22 -9.57 -1.04
N ASN A 6 -13.19 -8.70 -1.31
CA ASN A 6 -13.46 -8.15 -2.64
C ASN A 6 -13.21 -6.64 -2.64
N LEU A 7 -12.50 -6.15 -3.66
CA LEU A 7 -12.49 -4.74 -4.02
C LEU A 7 -13.68 -4.47 -4.94
N VAL A 8 -14.58 -3.57 -4.53
CA VAL A 8 -15.83 -3.30 -5.22
C VAL A 8 -15.84 -1.87 -5.74
N ARG A 9 -16.17 -1.70 -7.03
CA ARG A 9 -16.39 -0.37 -7.61
C ARG A 9 -17.74 0.16 -7.16
N CYS A 10 -17.74 1.26 -6.40
CA CYS A 10 -18.96 1.79 -5.78
C CYS A 10 -20.04 2.23 -6.78
N SER A 11 -19.68 2.68 -7.99
CA SER A 11 -20.64 3.21 -8.96
C SER A 11 -21.60 2.17 -9.52
N ASP A 12 -21.17 0.91 -9.63
CA ASP A 12 -21.96 -0.17 -10.22
C ASP A 12 -21.96 -1.48 -9.41
N GLY A 13 -21.32 -1.49 -8.24
CA GLY A 13 -21.26 -2.64 -7.34
C GLY A 13 -20.46 -3.83 -7.88
N LYS A 14 -19.72 -3.67 -8.99
CA LYS A 14 -18.95 -4.79 -9.57
C LYS A 14 -17.67 -5.04 -8.78
N THR A 15 -17.37 -6.32 -8.54
CA THR A 15 -16.08 -6.75 -8.03
C THR A 15 -15.00 -6.52 -9.08
N VAL A 16 -14.00 -5.72 -8.73
CA VAL A 16 -12.83 -5.42 -9.56
C VAL A 16 -11.70 -6.42 -9.29
N PHE A 17 -11.56 -6.86 -8.05
CA PHE A 17 -10.50 -7.78 -7.64
C PHE A 17 -10.88 -8.55 -6.36
N SER A 18 -10.33 -9.75 -6.18
CA SER A 18 -10.53 -10.60 -5.00
C SER A 18 -9.20 -11.09 -4.47
N PHE A 19 -9.04 -11.11 -3.13
CA PHE A 19 -7.77 -11.46 -2.50
C PHE A 19 -7.95 -12.16 -1.14
N PRO A 20 -7.03 -13.06 -0.75
CA PRO A 20 -7.11 -13.74 0.54
C PRO A 20 -6.79 -12.80 1.72
N ALA A 21 -7.48 -13.02 2.82
CA ALA A 21 -7.23 -12.39 4.11
C ALA A 21 -5.81 -12.67 4.63
N GLY A 22 -5.25 -11.72 5.37
CA GLY A 22 -3.96 -11.86 6.04
C GLY A 22 -2.72 -11.65 5.15
N GLY A 23 -2.89 -11.43 3.85
CA GLY A 23 -1.80 -10.99 2.98
C GLY A 23 -1.43 -9.52 3.15
N ARG A 24 -0.24 -9.14 2.69
CA ARG A 24 0.19 -7.75 2.53
C ARG A 24 0.06 -7.37 1.07
N TYR A 25 -0.53 -6.22 0.80
CA TYR A 25 -0.84 -5.79 -0.55
C TYR A 25 -0.50 -4.32 -0.72
N LEU A 26 0.02 -3.98 -1.88
CA LEU A 26 0.13 -2.60 -2.34
C LEU A 26 -1.21 -2.21 -2.97
N VAL A 27 -1.73 -1.05 -2.59
CA VAL A 27 -2.89 -0.42 -3.24
C VAL A 27 -2.41 0.87 -3.85
N ASP A 28 -2.48 0.98 -5.17
CA ASP A 28 -2.15 2.19 -5.90
C ASP A 28 -3.42 2.81 -6.50
N THR A 29 -3.52 4.13 -6.38
CA THR A 29 -4.55 4.95 -6.99
C THR A 29 -3.87 5.95 -7.90
N SER A 30 -3.70 5.58 -9.17
CA SER A 30 -3.17 6.45 -10.21
C SER A 30 -4.24 6.70 -11.26
N SER A 31 -4.45 7.96 -11.64
CA SER A 31 -5.42 8.37 -12.69
C SER A 31 -6.87 7.87 -12.50
N GLY A 32 -7.29 7.62 -11.25
CA GLY A 32 -8.63 7.11 -10.95
C GLY A 32 -8.81 5.60 -11.13
N LEU A 33 -7.76 4.86 -11.51
CA LEU A 33 -7.74 3.41 -11.50
C LEU A 33 -7.11 2.92 -10.20
N GLN A 34 -7.85 2.06 -9.48
CA GLN A 34 -7.32 1.33 -8.34
C GLN A 34 -6.67 0.04 -8.84
N SER A 35 -5.38 -0.13 -8.54
CA SER A 35 -4.69 -1.41 -8.72
C SER A 35 -4.30 -1.97 -7.36
N MET A 36 -4.35 -3.29 -7.25
CA MET A 36 -3.97 -4.01 -6.04
C MET A 36 -3.13 -5.22 -6.42
N ARG A 37 -1.99 -5.40 -5.75
CA ARG A 37 -1.17 -6.59 -5.90
C ARG A 37 -0.53 -7.00 -4.57
N PRO A 38 -0.17 -8.28 -4.39
CA PRO A 38 0.67 -8.68 -3.27
C PRO A 38 1.95 -7.85 -3.19
N LEU A 39 2.41 -7.58 -1.96
CA LEU A 39 3.73 -7.02 -1.73
C LEU A 39 4.78 -8.05 -2.20
N MET A 40 5.82 -7.58 -2.88
CA MET A 40 6.96 -8.40 -3.27
C MET A 40 7.89 -8.63 -2.06
N ASP A 41 8.74 -9.66 -2.14
CA ASP A 41 9.62 -10.04 -1.02
C ASP A 41 10.65 -8.95 -0.67
N ASP A 42 10.98 -8.09 -1.64
CA ASP A 42 11.90 -6.95 -1.50
C ASP A 42 11.21 -5.65 -1.10
N GLU A 43 9.88 -5.64 -0.96
CA GLU A 43 9.11 -4.48 -0.53
C GLU A 43 8.91 -4.45 0.98
N ILE A 44 9.12 -3.27 1.57
CA ILE A 44 8.98 -3.05 3.01
C ILE A 44 7.91 -2.00 3.28
N LEU A 45 6.99 -2.33 4.18
CA LEU A 45 6.03 -1.37 4.72
C LEU A 45 6.68 -0.56 5.84
N PHE A 46 6.74 0.75 5.68
CA PHE A 46 7.15 1.69 6.72
C PHE A 46 6.00 2.60 7.13
N THR A 47 5.93 2.94 8.42
CA THR A 47 5.28 4.18 8.83
C THR A 47 6.12 5.37 8.40
N VAL A 48 5.53 6.55 8.24
CA VAL A 48 6.28 7.77 7.88
C VAL A 48 7.45 8.02 8.86
N GLU A 49 7.22 7.81 10.16
CA GLU A 49 8.26 7.98 11.18
C GLU A 49 9.41 6.96 11.03
N SER A 50 9.07 5.68 10.80
CA SER A 50 10.08 4.64 10.63
C SER A 50 10.86 4.81 9.33
N ALA A 51 10.23 5.25 8.25
CA ALA A 51 10.90 5.63 7.00
C ALA A 51 11.87 6.79 7.23
N ALA A 52 11.43 7.86 7.91
CA ALA A 52 12.29 9.00 8.22
C ALA A 52 13.50 8.61 9.07
N ARG A 53 13.31 7.72 10.07
CA ARG A 53 14.39 7.21 10.91
C ARG A 53 15.36 6.33 10.12
N PHE A 54 14.86 5.47 9.25
CA PHE A 54 15.67 4.63 8.37
C PHE A 54 16.56 5.49 7.46
N LEU A 55 15.98 6.47 6.76
CA LEU A 55 16.70 7.39 5.88
C LEU A 55 17.83 8.14 6.62
N LYS A 56 17.54 8.65 7.82
CA LYS A 56 18.58 9.28 8.67
C LYS A 56 19.72 8.32 9.01
N LYS A 57 19.40 7.05 9.34
CA LYS A 57 20.40 6.04 9.70
C LYS A 57 21.34 5.70 8.53
N ILE A 58 20.85 5.77 7.30
CA ILE A 58 21.66 5.54 6.09
C ILE A 58 22.28 6.82 5.52
N GLY A 59 22.31 7.91 6.29
CA GLY A 59 23.05 9.15 5.96
C GLY A 59 22.27 10.18 5.15
N TYR A 60 20.96 9.99 4.93
CA TYR A 60 20.13 10.97 4.23
C TYR A 60 19.61 12.03 5.18
N GLN A 61 19.50 13.27 4.68
CA GLN A 61 18.80 14.35 5.37
C GLN A 61 17.30 14.27 5.06
N VAL A 62 16.47 14.23 6.11
CA VAL A 62 15.00 14.27 5.99
C VAL A 62 14.54 15.69 6.32
N ILE A 63 14.01 16.38 5.32
CA ILE A 63 13.48 17.75 5.45
C ILE A 63 11.96 17.64 5.62
N PRO A 64 11.39 18.12 6.75
CA PRO A 64 9.94 18.15 6.91
C PRO A 64 9.32 19.13 5.90
N PRO A 65 8.05 18.93 5.49
CA PRO A 65 7.36 19.91 4.65
C PRO A 65 7.35 21.28 5.35
N ALA A 66 7.62 22.34 4.59
CA ALA A 66 7.46 23.70 5.08
C ALA A 66 5.97 23.94 5.40
N ALA A 67 5.71 24.57 6.55
CA ALA A 67 4.37 24.97 6.97
C ALA A 67 3.82 26.10 6.11
#